data_AF-A0A0R3R7D1-F1
#
_entry.id   AF-A0A0R3R7D1-F1
#
_cell.length_a   1.000
_cell.length_b   1.000
_cell.length_c   1.000
_cell.angle_alpha   90.00
_cell.angle_beta   90.00
_cell.angle_gamma   90.00
#
_symmetry.space_group_name_H-M   'P 1'
#
loop_
_entity.id
_entity.type
_entity.pdbx_description
1 polymer ?
#
loop_
_entity_poly.entity_id
_entity_poly.type
_entity_poly.pdbx_seq_one_letter_code
_entity_poly.pdbx_strand_id
1 'polypeptide(L)'
;MGKAKLRIKDASKSNGNMQALPFNIDRGQHILKNPGIVNAIVEKSAIKSTDTVFEVGSGTGNLTVALLGKAKKVIACEIDRRMIAELKKRVIGTSNQQKLEVRQGDVIKTEWPFFDVCVANLPYQISSPFVFKLL
;
A
#
# COMPACT_ATOMS: atom_id res chain seq x y z
N MET A 1 43.76 -32.78 32.29
CA MET A 1 43.48 -31.71 31.30
C MET A 1 42.84 -32.30 30.06
N GLY A 2 41.59 -31.93 29.73
CA GLY A 2 40.94 -32.33 28.49
C GLY A 2 39.63 -31.56 28.31
N LYS A 3 39.69 -30.40 27.64
CA LYS A 3 38.55 -29.51 27.41
C LYS A 3 37.58 -30.13 26.39
N ALA A 4 36.32 -30.32 26.76
CA ALA A 4 35.25 -30.67 25.84
C ALA A 4 34.94 -29.46 24.91
N LYS A 5 35.09 -29.66 23.61
CA LYS A 5 34.85 -28.66 22.57
C LYS A 5 33.38 -28.73 22.16
N LEU A 6 32.55 -27.83 22.69
CA LEU A 6 31.15 -27.66 22.26
C LEU A 6 31.13 -27.18 20.80
N ARG A 7 30.60 -28.02 19.91
CA ARG A 7 30.27 -27.66 18.52
C ARG A 7 29.06 -26.72 18.54
N ILE A 8 29.28 -25.46 18.19
CA ILE A 8 28.19 -24.53 17.85
C ILE A 8 27.56 -25.05 16.55
N LYS A 9 26.27 -25.41 16.61
CA LYS A 9 25.47 -25.68 15.42
C LYS A 9 25.20 -24.35 14.76
N ASP A 10 25.75 -24.14 13.57
CA ASP A 10 25.40 -23.02 12.71
C ASP A 10 23.88 -23.00 12.49
N ALA A 11 23.25 -21.92 12.97
CA ALA A 11 21.85 -21.66 12.71
C ALA A 11 21.69 -21.45 11.19
N SER A 12 20.99 -22.39 10.58
CA SER A 12 20.52 -22.38 9.20
C SER A 12 20.02 -20.99 8.78
N LYS A 13 20.69 -20.38 7.80
CA LYS A 13 20.11 -19.27 7.01
C LYS A 13 18.83 -19.79 6.37
N SER A 14 17.68 -19.37 6.89
CA SER A 14 16.41 -19.55 6.21
C SER A 14 16.42 -18.65 4.97
N ASN A 15 16.77 -19.22 3.82
CA ASN A 15 16.44 -18.65 2.53
C ASN A 15 14.91 -18.64 2.40
N GLY A 16 14.27 -17.62 2.95
CA GLY A 16 12.86 -17.32 2.73
C GLY A 16 12.67 -17.04 1.26
N ASN A 17 12.23 -18.04 0.51
CA ASN A 17 11.80 -17.91 -0.87
C ASN A 17 10.68 -16.85 -0.90
N MET A 18 11.02 -15.61 -1.27
CA MET A 18 10.02 -14.57 -1.56
C MET A 18 9.26 -15.01 -2.81
N GLN A 19 8.24 -15.84 -2.63
CA GLN A 19 7.27 -16.10 -3.69
C GLN A 19 6.67 -14.75 -4.06
N ALA A 20 6.99 -14.26 -5.26
CA ALA A 20 6.44 -13.04 -5.81
C ALA A 20 4.91 -13.14 -5.75
N LEU A 21 4.26 -12.20 -5.06
CA LEU A 21 2.81 -12.19 -4.93
C LEU A 21 2.20 -12.09 -6.34
N PRO A 22 1.45 -13.11 -6.83
CA PRO A 22 0.92 -13.08 -8.18
C PRO A 22 -0.21 -12.05 -8.30
N PHE A 23 -0.10 -11.18 -9.31
CA PHE A 23 -1.09 -10.16 -9.63
C PHE A 23 -2.11 -10.68 -10.63
N ASN A 24 -3.37 -10.30 -10.45
CA ASN A 24 -4.46 -10.66 -11.35
C ASN A 24 -4.75 -9.51 -12.35
N ILE A 25 -4.24 -9.67 -13.57
CA ILE A 25 -4.41 -8.69 -14.65
C ILE A 25 -5.86 -8.60 -15.13
N ASP A 26 -6.60 -9.71 -15.12
CA ASP A 26 -8.01 -9.74 -15.53
C ASP A 26 -8.89 -8.88 -14.61
N ARG A 27 -8.50 -8.78 -13.33
CA ARG A 27 -9.13 -7.90 -12.33
C ARG A 27 -8.53 -6.49 -12.31
N GLY A 28 -7.69 -6.15 -13.28
CA GLY A 28 -7.08 -4.83 -13.44
C GLY A 28 -5.96 -4.51 -12.44
N GLN A 29 -5.32 -5.51 -11.82
CA GLN A 29 -4.18 -5.28 -10.92
C GLN A 29 -2.90 -4.91 -11.68
N HIS A 30 -2.83 -3.68 -12.20
CA HIS A 30 -1.63 -3.12 -12.81
C HIS A 30 -0.80 -2.37 -11.76
N ILE A 31 0.30 -2.98 -11.32
CA ILE A 31 1.14 -2.40 -10.26
C ILE A 31 1.97 -1.25 -10.81
N LEU A 32 1.76 -0.06 -10.24
CA LEU A 32 2.58 1.12 -10.50
C LEU A 32 3.99 0.94 -9.91
N LYS A 33 4.98 0.66 -10.76
CA LYS A 33 6.38 0.41 -10.33
C LYS A 33 7.35 1.55 -10.64
N ASN A 34 7.02 2.43 -11.59
CA ASN A 34 7.92 3.50 -11.99
C ASN A 34 7.91 4.62 -10.94
N PRO A 35 9.04 4.87 -10.24
CA PRO A 35 9.11 5.88 -9.19
C PRO A 35 8.93 7.30 -9.71
N GLY A 36 9.34 7.59 -10.96
CA GLY A 36 9.11 8.88 -11.59
C GLY A 36 7.63 9.18 -11.78
N ILE A 37 6.83 8.18 -12.17
CA ILE A 37 5.37 8.33 -12.29
C ILE A 37 4.72 8.46 -10.91
N VAL A 38 5.15 7.69 -9.91
CA VAL A 38 4.67 7.83 -8.53
C VAL A 38 4.91 9.26 -8.03
N ASN A 39 6.13 9.77 -8.18
CA ASN A 39 6.48 11.12 -7.76
C ASN A 39 5.66 12.17 -8.50
N ALA A 40 5.50 12.02 -9.82
CA ALA A 40 4.70 12.95 -10.62
C ALA A 40 3.22 12.96 -10.20
N ILE A 41 2.64 11.81 -9.82
CA ILE A 41 1.29 11.75 -9.25
C ILE A 41 1.23 12.53 -7.95
N VAL A 42 2.13 12.22 -7.00
CA VAL A 42 2.15 12.87 -5.68
C VAL A 42 2.33 14.38 -5.77
N GLU A 43 3.21 14.84 -6.67
CA GLU A 43 3.44 16.27 -6.92
C GLU A 43 2.18 16.95 -7.50
N LYS A 44 1.57 16.36 -8.53
CA LYS A 44 0.36 16.90 -9.17
C LYS A 44 -0.87 16.85 -8.27
N SER A 45 -0.91 15.94 -7.29
CA SER A 45 -1.99 15.88 -6.31
C SER A 45 -2.00 17.06 -5.33
N ALA A 46 -0.95 17.91 -5.31
CA ALA A 46 -0.87 19.14 -4.51
C ALA A 46 -1.23 18.95 -3.01
N ILE A 47 -0.84 17.80 -2.45
CA ILE A 47 -1.15 17.38 -1.09
C ILE A 47 -0.49 18.32 -0.08
N LYS A 48 -1.27 18.83 0.87
CA LYS A 48 -0.77 19.59 2.02
C LYS A 48 -0.47 18.65 3.19
N SER A 49 0.41 19.09 4.07
CA SER A 49 0.79 18.34 5.27
C SER A 49 -0.34 18.16 6.28
N THR A 50 -1.45 18.91 6.13
CA THR A 50 -2.66 18.81 6.94
C THR A 50 -3.69 17.82 6.40
N ASP A 51 -3.54 17.40 5.14
CA ASP A 51 -4.59 16.69 4.43
C ASP A 51 -4.70 15.23 4.87
N THR A 52 -5.93 14.74 4.89
CA THR A 52 -6.28 13.33 4.88
C THR A 52 -6.48 12.89 3.43
N VAL A 53 -5.61 12.01 2.96
CA VAL A 53 -5.69 11.46 1.61
C VAL A 53 -6.48 10.16 1.61
N PHE A 54 -7.49 10.04 0.75
CA PHE A 54 -8.16 8.78 0.46
C PHE A 54 -7.54 8.14 -0.79
N GLU A 55 -6.85 7.01 -0.60
CA GLU A 55 -6.27 6.24 -1.69
C GLU A 55 -7.14 5.05 -2.04
N VAL A 56 -7.43 4.86 -3.33
CA VAL A 56 -8.25 3.76 -3.82
C VAL A 56 -7.42 2.81 -4.66
N GLY A 57 -7.47 1.51 -4.32
CA GLY A 57 -6.66 0.48 -4.95
C GLY A 57 -5.18 0.63 -4.61
N SER A 58 -4.86 0.64 -3.31
CA SER A 58 -3.48 0.86 -2.84
C SER A 58 -2.50 -0.23 -3.29
N GLY A 59 -3.00 -1.41 -3.67
CA GLY A 59 -2.17 -2.53 -4.11
C GLY A 59 -1.08 -2.84 -3.08
N THR A 60 0.15 -3.04 -3.55
CA THR A 60 1.29 -3.33 -2.65
C THR A 60 1.86 -2.09 -1.96
N GLY A 61 1.31 -0.89 -2.19
CA GLY A 61 1.65 0.31 -1.45
C GLY A 61 2.74 1.21 -2.02
N ASN A 62 3.10 1.07 -3.30
CA ASN A 62 4.11 1.94 -3.93
C ASN A 62 3.69 3.42 -3.92
N LEU A 63 2.43 3.70 -4.23
CA LEU A 63 1.88 5.05 -4.16
C LEU A 63 1.57 5.45 -2.70
N THR A 64 0.96 4.55 -1.92
CA THR A 64 0.65 4.76 -0.50
C THR A 64 1.84 5.28 0.31
N VAL A 65 3.01 4.65 0.18
CA VAL A 65 4.21 5.05 0.95
C VAL A 65 4.69 6.45 0.56
N ALA A 66 4.58 6.82 -0.72
CA ALA A 66 4.92 8.15 -1.18
C ALA A 66 3.92 9.21 -0.65
N LEU A 67 2.62 8.88 -0.64
CA LEU A 67 1.58 9.73 -0.07
C LEU A 67 1.77 9.95 1.45
N LEU A 68 2.10 8.89 2.20
CA LEU A 68 2.36 8.95 3.65
C LEU A 68 3.52 9.89 4.01
N GLY A 69 4.47 10.08 3.08
CA GLY A 69 5.57 11.02 3.23
C GLY A 69 5.17 12.50 3.13
N LYS A 70 3.95 12.79 2.63
CA LYS A 70 3.45 14.16 2.40
C LYS A 70 2.23 14.50 3.23
N ALA A 71 1.31 13.56 3.40
CA ALA A 71 0.02 13.78 4.05
C ALA A 71 0.09 13.68 5.59
N LYS A 72 -0.94 14.23 6.26
CA LYS A 72 -1.19 13.99 7.69
C LYS A 72 -1.60 12.54 7.93
N LYS A 73 -2.50 12.04 7.09
CA LYS A 73 -3.10 10.71 7.17
C LYS A 73 -3.38 10.19 5.76
N VAL A 74 -3.19 8.90 5.56
CA VAL A 74 -3.63 8.20 4.34
C VAL A 74 -4.62 7.10 4.73
N ILE A 75 -5.79 7.12 4.14
CA ILE A 75 -6.78 6.05 4.25
C ILE A 75 -6.77 5.28 2.93
N ALA A 76 -6.21 4.08 2.95
CA ALA A 76 -6.08 3.22 1.79
C ALA A 76 -7.25 2.21 1.73
N CYS A 77 -7.99 2.19 0.62
CA CYS A 77 -9.02 1.19 0.34
C CYS A 77 -8.51 0.16 -0.66
N GLU A 78 -8.60 -1.13 -0.31
CA GLU A 78 -8.17 -2.23 -1.16
C GLU A 78 -9.08 -3.44 -0.97
N ILE A 79 -9.36 -4.17 -2.06
CA ILE A 79 -10.24 -5.33 -2.04
C ILE A 79 -9.45 -6.62 -1.75
N ASP A 80 -8.21 -6.70 -2.22
CA ASP A 80 -7.35 -7.88 -2.08
C ASP A 80 -6.58 -7.86 -0.75
N ARG A 81 -7.00 -8.74 0.17
CA ARG A 81 -6.37 -8.93 1.48
C ARG A 81 -4.86 -9.19 1.41
N ARG A 82 -4.38 -9.84 0.35
CA ARG A 82 -2.95 -10.15 0.19
C ARG A 82 -2.13 -8.88 -0.05
N MET A 83 -2.67 -7.97 -0.86
CA MET A 83 -2.08 -6.65 -1.13
C MET A 83 -2.03 -5.80 0.14
N ILE A 84 -3.11 -5.82 0.92
CA ILE A 84 -3.17 -5.15 2.24
C ILE A 84 -2.08 -5.67 3.17
N ALA A 85 -1.83 -6.97 3.21
CA ALA A 85 -0.78 -7.55 4.03
C ALA A 85 0.61 -7.05 3.60
N GLU A 86 0.89 -6.98 2.30
CA GLU A 86 2.15 -6.43 1.77
C GLU A 86 2.30 -4.94 2.09
N LEU A 87 1.25 -4.14 1.93
CA LEU A 87 1.25 -2.72 2.31
C LEU A 87 1.57 -2.55 3.80
N LYS A 88 0.91 -3.31 4.69
CA LYS A 88 1.14 -3.22 6.13
C LYS A 88 2.58 -3.60 6.51
N LYS A 89 3.16 -4.63 5.89
CA LYS A 89 4.56 -5.02 6.09
C LYS A 89 5.55 -3.90 5.75
N ARG A 90 5.23 -3.04 4.77
CA ARG A 90 6.12 -1.94 4.37
C ARG A 90 6.17 -0.79 5.37
N VAL A 91 5.12 -0.60 6.16
CA VAL A 91 5.04 0.50 7.12
C VAL A 91 5.28 0.07 8.56
N ILE A 92 5.25 -1.23 8.86
CA ILE A 92 5.40 -1.72 10.23
C ILE A 92 6.73 -1.27 10.85
N GLY A 93 6.68 -0.73 12.07
CA GLY A 93 7.86 -0.19 12.77
C GLY A 93 8.35 1.17 12.25
N THR A 94 7.68 1.78 11.28
CA THR A 94 8.01 3.12 10.77
C THR A 94 7.08 4.18 11.36
N SER A 95 7.50 5.46 11.30
CA SER A 95 6.63 6.59 11.67
C SER A 95 5.35 6.69 10.80
N ASN A 96 5.38 6.13 9.58
CA ASN A 96 4.24 6.11 8.68
C ASN A 96 3.14 5.13 9.13
N GLN A 97 3.45 4.16 9.99
CA GLN A 97 2.45 3.19 10.47
C GLN A 97 1.25 3.87 11.13
N GLN A 98 1.49 4.91 11.92
CA GLN A 98 0.43 5.64 12.64
C GLN A 98 -0.39 6.56 11.74
N LYS A 99 0.13 6.89 10.56
CA LYS A 99 -0.55 7.73 9.57
C LYS A 99 -1.42 6.92 8.61
N LEU A 100 -1.25 5.59 8.56
CA LEU A 100 -1.96 4.72 7.64
C LEU A 100 -3.18 4.09 8.30
N GLU A 101 -4.35 4.32 7.72
CA GLU A 101 -5.55 3.52 7.94
C GLU A 101 -5.78 2.65 6.69
N VAL A 102 -6.08 1.36 6.86
CA VAL A 102 -6.40 0.47 5.74
C VAL A 102 -7.82 -0.05 5.89
N ARG A 103 -8.67 0.19 4.88
CA ARG A 103 -10.03 -0.32 4.77
C ARG A 103 -10.10 -1.40 3.71
N GLN A 104 -10.38 -2.63 4.14
CA GLN A 104 -10.61 -3.71 3.19
C GLN A 104 -12.04 -3.61 2.66
N GLY A 105 -12.22 -3.54 1.34
CA GLY A 105 -13.56 -3.55 0.76
C GLY A 105 -13.62 -3.12 -0.70
N ASP A 106 -14.82 -3.29 -1.28
CA ASP A 106 -15.17 -2.75 -2.59
C ASP A 106 -15.57 -1.28 -2.44
N VAL A 107 -14.69 -0.38 -2.92
CA VAL A 107 -14.86 1.08 -2.80
C VAL A 107 -16.20 1.59 -3.35
N ILE A 108 -16.76 0.91 -4.36
CA ILE A 108 -18.05 1.31 -4.95
C ILE A 108 -19.19 1.03 -3.98
N LYS A 109 -19.09 -0.02 -3.16
CA LYS A 109 -20.15 -0.48 -2.26
C LYS A 109 -20.02 0.01 -0.83
N THR A 110 -18.86 0.50 -0.42
CA THR A 110 -18.60 0.90 0.97
C THR A 110 -18.79 2.40 1.19
N GLU A 111 -19.20 2.78 2.39
CA GLU A 111 -19.23 4.19 2.80
C GLU A 111 -17.81 4.76 2.93
N TRP A 112 -17.63 5.98 2.44
CA TRP A 112 -16.32 6.63 2.44
C TRP A 112 -16.14 7.48 3.70
N PRO A 113 -14.96 7.46 4.32
CA PRO A 113 -14.65 8.44 5.36
C PRO A 113 -14.58 9.84 4.75
N PHE A 114 -14.61 10.85 5.61
CA PHE A 114 -14.19 12.19 5.19
C PHE A 114 -12.72 12.18 4.73
N PHE A 115 -12.43 12.88 3.65
CA PHE A 115 -11.08 13.11 3.14
C PHE A 115 -11.01 14.48 2.47
N ASP A 116 -9.80 15.04 2.39
CA ASP A 116 -9.55 16.33 1.74
C ASP A 116 -9.18 16.14 0.26
N VAL A 117 -8.42 15.08 -0.04
CA VAL A 117 -7.92 14.76 -1.38
C VAL A 117 -8.07 13.27 -1.65
N CYS A 118 -8.56 12.90 -2.83
CA CYS A 118 -8.54 11.53 -3.32
C CYS A 118 -7.44 11.33 -4.36
N VAL A 119 -6.65 10.27 -4.22
CA VAL A 119 -5.58 9.92 -5.17
C VAL A 119 -5.65 8.43 -5.47
N ALA A 120 -5.63 8.03 -6.74
CA ALA A 120 -5.76 6.63 -7.08
C ALA A 120 -5.09 6.27 -8.41
N ASN A 121 -4.60 5.03 -8.50
CA ASN A 121 -4.23 4.38 -9.76
C ASN A 121 -5.25 3.27 -10.03
N LEU A 122 -6.47 3.68 -10.40
CA LEU A 122 -7.64 2.80 -10.45
C LEU A 122 -7.56 1.79 -11.60
N PRO A 123 -8.10 0.58 -11.40
CA PRO A 123 -8.52 -0.28 -12.51
C PRO A 123 -9.55 0.43 -13.38
N TYR A 124 -9.36 0.43 -14.70
CA TYR A 124 -10.27 1.08 -15.64
C TYR A 124 -11.72 0.58 -15.51
N GLN A 125 -11.90 -0.69 -15.15
CA GLN A 125 -13.21 -1.34 -15.01
C GLN A 125 -14.13 -0.66 -13.98
N ILE A 126 -13.55 0.02 -12.98
CA ILE A 126 -14.33 0.69 -11.92
C ILE A 126 -14.23 2.21 -11.98
N SER A 127 -13.49 2.77 -12.95
CA SER A 127 -13.20 4.20 -13.02
C SER A 127 -14.45 5.07 -13.15
N SER A 128 -15.38 4.75 -14.07
CA SER A 128 -16.61 5.51 -14.25
C SER A 128 -17.54 5.47 -13.02
N PRO A 129 -17.95 4.31 -12.48
CA PRO A 129 -18.80 4.30 -11.28
C PRO A 129 -18.10 4.92 -10.07
N PHE A 130 -16.78 4.84 -9.99
CA PHE A 130 -16.02 5.53 -8.94
C PHE A 130 -16.13 7.06 -9.04
N VAL A 131 -15.91 7.62 -10.23
CA VAL A 131 -16.03 9.08 -10.44
C VAL A 131 -17.45 9.56 -10.18
N PHE A 132 -18.49 8.82 -10.58
CA PHE A 132 -19.87 9.18 -10.27
C PHE A 132 -20.18 9.20 -8.78
N LYS A 133 -19.55 8.32 -7.99
CA LYS A 133 -19.72 8.31 -6.53
C LYS A 133 -18.97 9.44 -5.83
N LEU A 134 -17.97 10.01 -6.50
CA LEU A 134 -17.17 11.13 -5.99
C LEU A 134 -17.87 12.49 -6.16
N LEU A 135 -18.82 12.58 -7.10
CA LEU A 135 -19.62 13.77 -7.40
C LEU A 135 -20.91 13.79 -6.57
#